data_AF-A0A014L1Y2-F1
#
_entry.id   AF-A0A014L1Y2-F1
#
_cell.length_a   1.000
_cell.length_b   1.000
_cell.length_c   1.000
_cell.angle_alpha   90.00
_cell.angle_beta   90.00
_cell.angle_gamma   90.00
#
_symmetry.space_group_name_H-M   'P 1'
#
loop_
_entity.id
_entity.type
_entity.pdbx_description
1 polymer ?
#
loop_
_entity_poly.entity_id
_entity_poly.type
_entity_poly.pdbx_seq_one_letter_code
_entity_poly.pdbx_strand_id
1 'polypeptide(L)'
;MLSAAAAAATVALIGGGLTYALVGGDGHTTESGRTKDPPSEPAGPGKTAAPGGGKASGTAGQGSAEPADTASPTPDGGNGDQGGPAASSAPPSGAAPVCHGGDGGRYDCEVWRDATSYAHGGEPVGTLKHGVNYFSCQENLGRRETYGKWTDVWWARTDDDNGHRDVRVSVVYVKGGDNDAPLPGLPEC
;
A
#
# COMPACT_ATOMS: atom_id res chain seq x y z
N MET A 1 -19.38 55.07 19.43
CA MET A 1 -19.02 55.09 20.87
C MET A 1 -17.76 54.26 21.03
N LEU A 2 -16.80 54.73 21.81
CA LEU A 2 -15.47 54.12 21.95
C LEU A 2 -15.41 53.35 23.26
N SER A 3 -14.99 52.08 23.22
CA SER A 3 -14.50 51.34 24.39
C SER A 3 -13.48 50.30 23.94
N ALA A 4 -12.21 50.57 24.23
CA ALA A 4 -11.15 49.59 24.18
C ALA A 4 -10.87 49.10 25.61
N ALA A 5 -10.48 47.83 25.75
CA ALA A 5 -9.85 47.31 26.96
C ALA A 5 -8.76 46.33 26.54
N ALA A 6 -7.51 46.74 26.67
CA ALA A 6 -6.34 45.89 26.50
C ALA A 6 -5.80 45.48 27.87
N ALA A 7 -5.33 44.25 28.00
CA ALA A 7 -4.44 43.83 29.08
C ALA A 7 -3.43 42.84 28.50
N ALA A 8 -2.15 43.09 28.73
CA ALA A 8 -1.02 42.29 28.27
C ALA A 8 -0.09 41.99 29.45
N ALA A 9 0.59 40.84 29.40
CA ALA A 9 1.91 40.52 30.01
C ALA A 9 2.00 39.02 30.35
N THR A 10 3.16 38.35 30.44
CA THR A 10 4.47 38.43 29.73
C THR A 10 5.14 37.06 29.94
N VAL A 11 6.03 36.65 29.03
CA VAL A 11 6.74 35.35 29.00
C VAL A 11 7.68 35.13 30.20
N ALA A 12 7.84 33.87 30.61
CA ALA A 12 9.03 33.37 31.33
C ALA A 12 9.58 32.11 30.64
N LEU A 13 10.84 32.16 30.19
CA LEU A 13 11.62 31.01 29.71
C LEU A 13 12.55 30.52 30.82
N ILE A 14 12.62 29.21 31.03
CA ILE A 14 13.69 28.57 31.81
C ILE A 14 14.19 27.39 30.99
N GLY A 15 15.50 27.37 30.70
CA GLY A 15 16.16 26.29 29.99
C GLY A 15 16.95 25.36 30.92
N GLY A 16 17.66 24.40 30.33
CA GLY A 16 18.61 23.54 31.05
C GLY A 16 18.45 22.06 30.66
N GLY A 17 19.36 21.56 29.82
CA GLY A 17 19.48 20.12 29.57
C GLY A 17 20.37 19.45 30.62
N LEU A 18 20.30 18.11 30.69
CA LEU A 18 21.22 17.32 31.50
C LEU A 18 21.50 15.99 30.80
N THR A 19 22.78 15.78 30.45
CA THR A 19 23.33 14.52 29.96
C THR A 19 23.63 13.59 31.12
N TYR A 20 23.39 12.29 30.93
CA TYR A 20 23.79 11.25 31.89
C TYR A 20 25.03 10.52 31.36
N ALA A 21 26.17 10.75 31.99
CA ALA A 21 27.36 9.91 31.83
C ALA A 21 27.70 9.33 33.21
N LEU A 22 27.62 8.00 33.35
CA LEU A 22 28.07 7.30 34.55
C LEU A 22 29.54 6.90 34.39
N VAL A 23 30.35 7.17 35.42
CA VAL A 23 31.81 7.00 35.43
C VAL A 23 32.27 6.27 36.69
N GLY A 24 33.42 5.59 36.60
CA GLY A 24 34.09 4.80 37.64
C GLY A 24 34.31 3.35 37.16
N GLY A 25 35.45 2.68 37.34
CA GLY A 25 36.76 3.03 37.92
C GLY A 25 37.71 1.82 37.76
N ASP A 26 39.05 1.90 37.88
CA ASP A 26 39.97 3.02 38.10
C ASP A 26 41.34 2.73 37.44
N GLY A 27 42.29 3.68 37.45
CA GLY A 27 43.51 3.62 36.62
C GLY A 27 44.82 3.25 37.32
N HIS A 28 45.80 2.75 36.55
CA HIS A 28 47.23 2.83 36.89
C HIS A 28 48.17 2.71 35.66
N THR A 29 49.15 3.62 35.59
CA THR A 29 50.48 3.59 34.91
C THR A 29 50.74 2.84 33.58
N THR A 30 51.13 3.63 32.57
CA THR A 30 52.33 3.48 31.71
C THR A 30 52.95 2.09 31.43
N GLU A 31 52.97 1.69 30.16
CA GLU A 31 54.22 1.30 29.47
C GLU A 31 54.12 1.56 27.96
N SER A 32 55.27 1.61 27.26
CA SER A 32 55.37 1.85 25.82
C SER A 32 56.18 0.72 25.16
N GLY A 33 55.56 -0.08 24.29
CA GLY A 33 56.22 -1.30 23.79
C GLY A 33 55.54 -2.05 22.64
N ARG A 34 55.87 -1.65 21.40
CA ARG A 34 56.05 -2.44 20.16
C ARG A 34 55.12 -3.63 19.79
N THR A 35 54.78 -3.64 18.48
CA THR A 35 54.58 -4.80 17.56
C THR A 35 53.35 -5.69 17.81
N LYS A 36 52.49 -6.06 16.86
CA LYS A 36 52.63 -6.40 15.43
C LYS A 36 51.20 -6.53 14.82
N ASP A 37 51.13 -6.74 13.52
CA ASP A 37 49.97 -6.65 12.61
C ASP A 37 48.75 -7.60 12.87
N PRO A 38 47.55 -7.30 12.31
CA PRO A 38 46.38 -8.19 12.22
C PRO A 38 46.53 -9.18 11.03
N PRO A 39 45.49 -9.87 10.48
CA PRO A 39 44.10 -10.15 10.90
C PRO A 39 43.80 -11.68 10.92
N SER A 40 42.53 -12.10 11.07
CA SER A 40 42.08 -13.46 10.71
C SER A 40 40.58 -13.54 10.35
N GLU A 41 40.27 -13.49 9.05
CA GLU A 41 39.17 -14.30 8.48
C GLU A 41 39.70 -15.73 8.20
N PRO A 42 38.82 -16.73 8.08
CA PRO A 42 39.11 -17.93 7.30
C PRO A 42 38.13 -18.11 6.14
N ALA A 43 38.62 -17.98 4.91
CA ALA A 43 37.96 -18.48 3.71
C ALA A 43 38.56 -19.85 3.31
N GLY A 44 37.73 -20.81 2.87
CA GLY A 44 38.19 -22.14 2.44
C GLY A 44 37.15 -22.89 1.59
N PRO A 45 37.52 -23.57 0.48
CA PRO A 45 36.55 -23.93 -0.57
C PRO A 45 36.19 -25.44 -0.62
N GLY A 46 35.08 -25.76 -1.30
CA GLY A 46 34.71 -27.12 -1.70
C GLY A 46 33.95 -27.16 -3.03
N LYS A 47 34.42 -27.99 -3.98
CA LYS A 47 33.75 -28.28 -5.27
C LYS A 47 33.55 -29.80 -5.42
N THR A 48 32.85 -30.19 -6.50
CA THR A 48 32.58 -31.57 -7.01
C THR A 48 31.64 -32.45 -6.17
N ALA A 49 30.73 -33.25 -6.74
CA ALA A 49 30.27 -33.41 -8.14
C ALA A 49 28.86 -34.04 -8.21
N ALA A 50 28.19 -33.94 -9.36
CA ALA A 50 27.07 -34.80 -9.76
C ALA A 50 27.61 -36.04 -10.52
N PRO A 51 26.87 -37.17 -10.64
CA PRO A 51 25.97 -37.31 -11.80
C PRO A 51 24.74 -38.25 -11.65
N GLY A 52 23.83 -38.17 -12.63
CA GLY A 52 22.85 -39.23 -12.99
C GLY A 52 21.41 -39.04 -12.44
N GLY A 53 20.34 -39.34 -13.18
CA GLY A 53 20.24 -39.72 -14.60
C GLY A 53 18.89 -40.36 -14.98
N GLY A 54 18.31 -39.95 -16.12
CA GLY A 54 17.06 -40.53 -16.69
C GLY A 54 15.75 -40.09 -16.01
N LYS A 55 14.59 -40.07 -16.66
CA LYS A 55 14.23 -40.51 -18.04
C LYS A 55 13.25 -39.52 -18.68
N ALA A 56 13.31 -39.41 -20.01
CA ALA A 56 12.18 -38.97 -20.82
C ALA A 56 11.33 -40.18 -21.25
N SER A 57 10.01 -40.01 -21.41
CA SER A 57 9.20 -40.55 -22.53
C SER A 57 7.69 -40.34 -22.29
N GLY A 58 7.01 -39.83 -23.32
CA GLY A 58 5.60 -40.12 -23.62
C GLY A 58 4.57 -39.12 -23.11
N THR A 59 3.51 -38.76 -23.85
CA THR A 59 3.08 -39.19 -25.19
C THR A 59 2.20 -38.09 -25.81
N ALA A 60 2.21 -37.94 -27.13
CA ALA A 60 1.35 -36.99 -27.84
C ALA A 60 -0.13 -37.45 -27.84
N GLY A 61 -1.05 -36.50 -27.68
CA GLY A 61 -2.50 -36.72 -27.82
C GLY A 61 -3.12 -35.64 -28.69
N GLN A 62 -3.27 -35.91 -29.98
CA GLN A 62 -4.05 -35.10 -30.91
C GLN A 62 -5.53 -35.47 -30.80
N GLY A 63 -6.41 -34.48 -30.89
CA GLY A 63 -7.86 -34.67 -30.75
C GLY A 63 -8.64 -33.46 -31.25
N SER A 64 -8.74 -33.32 -32.57
CA SER A 64 -9.61 -32.32 -33.21
C SER A 64 -11.07 -32.76 -33.15
N ALA A 65 -11.99 -31.86 -32.78
CA ALA A 65 -13.35 -31.81 -33.35
C ALA A 65 -14.08 -30.52 -32.94
N GLU A 66 -14.38 -29.69 -33.92
CA GLU A 66 -15.48 -28.70 -33.89
C GLU A 66 -16.83 -29.46 -33.91
N PRO A 67 -17.95 -28.83 -33.50
CA PRO A 67 -18.81 -28.29 -34.56
C PRO A 67 -19.58 -27.00 -34.24
N ALA A 68 -19.55 -26.08 -35.22
CA ALA A 68 -20.69 -25.38 -35.83
C ALA A 68 -21.88 -24.86 -34.97
N ASP A 69 -22.01 -23.53 -34.99
CA ASP A 69 -23.20 -22.77 -35.40
C ASP A 69 -24.61 -23.20 -34.94
N THR A 70 -25.26 -22.30 -34.19
CA THR A 70 -26.69 -21.95 -34.43
C THR A 70 -26.90 -20.48 -34.11
N ALA A 71 -27.51 -19.74 -35.04
CA ALA A 71 -27.64 -18.29 -34.97
C ALA A 71 -29.07 -17.80 -34.68
N SER A 72 -29.16 -16.60 -34.10
CA SER A 72 -30.30 -15.65 -34.16
C SER A 72 -31.59 -16.00 -33.39
N PRO A 73 -32.46 -15.01 -33.09
CA PRO A 73 -32.43 -13.60 -33.50
C PRO A 73 -32.40 -12.54 -32.37
N THR A 74 -32.16 -11.30 -32.78
CA THR A 74 -32.39 -10.05 -32.04
C THR A 74 -33.88 -9.76 -31.78
N PRO A 75 -34.16 -8.83 -30.85
CA PRO A 75 -35.09 -7.74 -31.15
C PRO A 75 -34.40 -6.37 -31.16
N ASP A 76 -34.95 -5.46 -31.97
CA ASP A 76 -34.48 -4.10 -32.21
C ASP A 76 -35.23 -3.07 -31.34
N GLY A 77 -34.68 -1.85 -31.23
CA GLY A 77 -35.30 -0.69 -30.58
C GLY A 77 -35.01 -0.51 -29.08
N GLY A 78 -34.62 0.69 -28.60
CA GLY A 78 -34.29 1.91 -29.33
C GLY A 78 -34.07 3.12 -28.40
N ASN A 79 -33.17 4.01 -28.82
CA ASN A 79 -32.96 5.42 -28.44
C ASN A 79 -33.07 5.84 -26.96
N GLY A 80 -31.95 6.36 -26.43
CA GLY A 80 -31.88 7.04 -25.13
C GLY A 80 -30.56 7.80 -24.92
N ASP A 81 -30.23 8.73 -25.82
CA ASP A 81 -29.08 9.64 -25.62
C ASP A 81 -29.38 10.63 -24.47
N GLN A 82 -28.67 10.49 -23.35
CA GLN A 82 -28.39 11.57 -22.40
C GLN A 82 -27.01 11.30 -21.78
N GLY A 83 -26.09 12.27 -21.92
CA GLY A 83 -24.69 12.10 -21.55
C GLY A 83 -24.44 11.93 -20.06
N GLY A 84 -23.91 10.77 -19.67
CA GLY A 84 -23.22 10.57 -18.40
C GLY A 84 -21.75 10.99 -18.48
N PRO A 85 -21.07 11.25 -17.34
CA PRO A 85 -19.62 11.46 -17.33
C PRO A 85 -18.89 10.25 -17.90
N ALA A 86 -17.72 10.49 -18.49
CA ALA A 86 -16.94 9.47 -19.20
C ALA A 86 -16.77 8.19 -18.37
N ALA A 87 -17.03 7.04 -19.00
CA ALA A 87 -16.92 5.75 -18.34
C ALA A 87 -15.48 5.50 -17.88
N SER A 88 -15.25 5.60 -16.57
CA SER A 88 -14.05 5.04 -15.94
C SER A 88 -13.95 3.56 -16.32
N SER A 89 -12.76 3.14 -16.74
CA SER A 89 -12.48 1.76 -17.16
C SER A 89 -13.01 0.77 -16.12
N ALA A 90 -13.93 -0.11 -16.53
CA ALA A 90 -14.45 -1.15 -15.66
C ALA A 90 -13.29 -2.06 -15.22
N PRO A 91 -13.22 -2.47 -13.93
CA PRO A 91 -12.12 -3.27 -13.41
C PRO A 91 -12.04 -4.63 -14.11
N PRO A 92 -10.85 -5.28 -14.15
CA PRO A 92 -10.65 -6.55 -14.84
C PRO A 92 -11.60 -7.64 -14.32
N SER A 93 -12.38 -8.21 -15.24
CA SER A 93 -13.44 -9.17 -14.93
C SER A 93 -12.90 -10.52 -14.48
N GLY A 94 -13.28 -10.93 -13.26
CA GLY A 94 -13.02 -12.28 -12.74
C GLY A 94 -13.32 -12.43 -11.25
N ALA A 95 -12.95 -11.43 -10.45
CA ALA A 95 -13.28 -11.37 -9.03
C ALA A 95 -14.65 -10.70 -8.80
N ALA A 96 -15.37 -11.12 -7.75
CA ALA A 96 -16.58 -10.43 -7.31
C ALA A 96 -16.22 -9.05 -6.75
N PRO A 97 -17.02 -7.99 -6.99
CA PRO A 97 -16.74 -6.65 -6.49
C PRO A 97 -16.79 -6.64 -4.95
N VAL A 98 -15.72 -6.11 -4.34
CA VAL A 98 -15.56 -5.99 -2.88
C VAL A 98 -15.88 -4.58 -2.37
N CYS A 99 -15.85 -3.61 -3.30
CA CYS A 99 -16.41 -2.28 -3.14
C CYS A 99 -17.74 -2.19 -3.91
N HIS A 100 -18.72 -1.50 -3.33
CA HIS A 100 -20.06 -1.37 -3.93
C HIS A 100 -20.33 0.08 -4.31
N GLY A 101 -20.74 0.32 -5.56
CA GLY A 101 -21.05 1.67 -6.04
C GLY A 101 -22.25 2.27 -5.31
N GLY A 102 -22.05 3.48 -4.79
CA GLY A 102 -23.09 4.37 -4.29
C GLY A 102 -23.23 5.61 -5.19
N ASP A 103 -23.83 6.67 -4.65
CA ASP A 103 -24.11 7.88 -5.41
C ASP A 103 -22.85 8.73 -5.69
N GLY A 104 -22.85 9.43 -6.83
CA GLY A 104 -21.86 10.48 -7.13
C GLY A 104 -20.43 9.98 -7.38
N GLY A 105 -20.25 8.75 -7.85
CA GLY A 105 -18.93 8.17 -8.13
C GLY A 105 -18.18 7.74 -6.85
N ARG A 106 -18.92 7.39 -5.80
CA ARG A 106 -18.40 6.84 -4.56
C ARG A 106 -18.63 5.33 -4.51
N TYR A 107 -17.73 4.62 -3.86
CA TYR A 107 -17.73 3.17 -3.73
C TYR A 107 -17.46 2.80 -2.28
N ASP A 108 -18.45 2.19 -1.63
CA ASP A 108 -18.36 1.78 -0.24
C ASP A 108 -17.57 0.47 -0.13
N CYS A 109 -16.47 0.49 0.63
CA CYS A 109 -15.61 -0.66 0.86
C CYS A 109 -15.43 -0.89 2.38
N GLU A 110 -15.29 -2.14 2.82
CA GLU A 110 -15.03 -2.42 4.24
C GLU A 110 -13.53 -2.31 4.59
N VAL A 111 -13.19 -1.33 5.41
CA VAL A 111 -11.84 -1.12 5.96
C VAL A 111 -11.71 -1.92 7.26
N TRP A 112 -10.76 -2.86 7.33
CA TRP A 112 -10.70 -3.82 8.44
C TRP A 112 -9.93 -3.34 9.68
N ARG A 113 -9.18 -2.22 9.58
CA ARG A 113 -8.52 -1.55 10.71
C ARG A 113 -8.28 -0.06 10.42
N ASP A 114 -8.08 0.74 11.46
CA ASP A 114 -7.64 2.13 11.33
C ASP A 114 -6.34 2.19 10.51
N ALA A 115 -6.33 3.08 9.50
CA ALA A 115 -5.29 3.19 8.49
C ALA A 115 -4.77 4.64 8.43
N THR A 116 -3.47 4.82 8.26
CA THR A 116 -2.89 6.15 8.01
C THR A 116 -3.33 6.65 6.64
N SER A 117 -3.81 7.90 6.57
CA SER A 117 -4.07 8.60 5.33
C SER A 117 -2.85 9.42 4.90
N TYR A 118 -2.61 9.50 3.61
CA TYR A 118 -1.46 10.18 3.02
C TYR A 118 -1.90 11.22 2.00
N ALA A 119 -1.20 12.35 1.92
CA ALA A 119 -1.26 13.22 0.76
C ALA A 119 -0.85 12.44 -0.52
N HIS A 120 -1.22 12.92 -1.71
CA HIS A 120 -0.85 12.26 -2.97
C HIS A 120 0.67 12.03 -3.08
N GLY A 121 1.48 13.00 -2.65
CA GLY A 121 2.95 12.91 -2.59
C GLY A 121 3.54 11.95 -1.54
N GLY A 122 2.71 11.28 -0.72
CA GLY A 122 3.16 10.25 0.23
C GLY A 122 3.50 10.73 1.64
N GLU A 123 3.24 11.99 1.98
CA GLU A 123 3.33 12.48 3.36
C GLU A 123 2.11 12.01 4.19
N PRO A 124 2.28 11.43 5.39
CA PRO A 124 1.14 11.08 6.25
C PRO A 124 0.44 12.34 6.78
N VAL A 125 -0.89 12.40 6.65
CA VAL A 125 -1.68 13.59 7.04
C VAL A 125 -2.73 13.30 8.11
N GLY A 126 -3.24 12.07 8.21
CA GLY A 126 -4.32 11.74 9.14
C GLY A 126 -4.59 10.24 9.28
N THR A 127 -5.84 9.90 9.53
CA THR A 127 -6.30 8.53 9.76
C THR A 127 -7.69 8.33 9.19
N LEU A 128 -7.86 7.25 8.41
CA LEU A 128 -9.16 6.69 8.08
C LEU A 128 -9.52 5.61 9.11
N LYS A 129 -10.73 5.67 9.67
CA LYS A 129 -11.24 4.71 10.65
C LYS A 129 -11.71 3.42 10.00
N HIS A 130 -11.61 2.32 10.73
CA HIS A 130 -12.18 1.05 10.29
C HIS A 130 -13.71 1.10 10.17
N GLY A 131 -14.27 0.18 9.38
CA GLY A 131 -15.69 0.11 9.04
C GLY A 131 -15.93 0.36 7.55
N VAL A 132 -17.19 0.57 7.19
CA VAL A 132 -17.57 0.91 5.81
C VAL A 132 -17.17 2.36 5.53
N ASN A 133 -16.26 2.55 4.59
CA ASN A 133 -15.81 3.86 4.14
C ASN A 133 -15.97 3.95 2.63
N TYR A 134 -16.24 5.15 2.13
CA TYR A 134 -16.33 5.38 0.71
C TYR A 134 -14.95 5.69 0.12
N PHE A 135 -14.73 5.26 -1.11
CA PHE A 135 -13.59 5.61 -1.95
C PHE A 135 -14.09 6.08 -3.31
N SER A 136 -13.28 6.81 -4.07
CA SER A 136 -13.68 7.36 -5.38
C SER A 136 -13.04 6.63 -6.57
N CYS A 137 -11.77 6.26 -6.44
CA CYS A 137 -11.01 5.43 -7.38
C CYS A 137 -9.74 4.93 -6.70
N GLN A 138 -8.92 4.18 -7.42
CA GLN A 138 -7.59 3.72 -6.99
C GLN A 138 -6.51 3.97 -8.04
N GLU A 139 -5.27 4.09 -7.60
CA GLU A 139 -4.11 4.25 -8.47
C GLU A 139 -2.91 3.47 -7.93
N ASN A 140 -2.09 2.93 -8.83
CA ASN A 140 -0.79 2.35 -8.49
C ASN A 140 0.24 3.48 -8.36
N LEU A 141 0.66 3.77 -7.13
CA LEU A 141 1.59 4.88 -6.84
C LEU A 141 3.05 4.42 -6.76
N GLY A 142 3.35 3.17 -7.07
CA GLY A 142 4.69 2.56 -7.01
C GLY A 142 5.30 2.44 -5.60
N ARG A 143 4.81 3.20 -4.61
CA ARG A 143 5.16 3.07 -3.20
C ARG A 143 4.39 1.90 -2.57
N ARG A 144 5.10 1.06 -1.83
CA ARG A 144 4.57 -0.16 -1.22
C ARG A 144 4.25 0.05 0.26
N GLU A 145 3.05 -0.34 0.67
CA GLU A 145 2.67 -0.53 2.07
C GLU A 145 2.76 -2.02 2.44
N THR A 146 2.94 -2.34 3.72
CA THR A 146 2.91 -3.73 4.20
C THR A 146 2.35 -3.82 5.61
N TYR A 147 1.36 -4.68 5.81
CA TYR A 147 0.88 -5.07 7.13
C TYR A 147 0.86 -6.58 7.31
N GLY A 148 1.79 -7.08 8.15
CA GLY A 148 1.92 -8.51 8.41
C GLY A 148 2.30 -9.28 7.13
N LYS A 149 1.34 -10.04 6.58
CA LYS A 149 1.49 -10.78 5.31
C LYS A 149 0.91 -10.08 4.09
N TRP A 150 0.18 -8.99 4.31
CA TRP A 150 -0.51 -8.23 3.26
C TRP A 150 0.40 -7.11 2.77
N THR A 151 0.53 -6.95 1.46
CA THR A 151 1.40 -5.92 0.86
C THR A 151 0.83 -5.45 -0.45
N ASP A 152 0.90 -4.14 -0.68
CA ASP A 152 0.34 -3.57 -1.90
C ASP A 152 1.03 -2.27 -2.32
N VAL A 153 0.94 -1.97 -3.62
CA VAL A 153 1.35 -0.74 -4.30
C VAL A 153 0.17 0.10 -4.80
N TRP A 154 -1.05 -0.41 -4.67
CA TRP A 154 -2.31 0.28 -4.98
C TRP A 154 -2.83 1.09 -3.79
N TRP A 155 -3.40 2.25 -4.11
CA TRP A 155 -3.86 3.25 -3.15
C TRP A 155 -5.23 3.78 -3.57
N ALA A 156 -6.20 3.74 -2.66
CA ALA A 156 -7.54 4.23 -2.90
C ALA A 156 -7.66 5.71 -2.47
N ARG A 157 -8.35 6.52 -3.30
CA ARG A 157 -8.63 7.94 -3.04
C ARG A 157 -9.91 8.11 -2.23
N THR A 158 -9.81 8.78 -1.10
CA THR A 158 -10.91 9.10 -0.18
C THR A 158 -10.67 10.44 0.50
N ASP A 159 -11.58 10.85 1.39
CA ASP A 159 -11.34 11.83 2.43
C ASP A 159 -11.17 11.09 3.78
N ASP A 160 -10.47 11.67 4.75
CA ASP A 160 -10.27 11.03 6.06
C ASP A 160 -11.12 11.63 7.20
N ASP A 161 -11.16 10.92 8.34
CA ASP A 161 -11.86 11.35 9.56
C ASP A 161 -11.24 12.58 10.24
N ASN A 162 -10.08 13.05 9.77
CA ASN A 162 -9.46 14.30 10.20
C ASN A 162 -9.88 15.50 9.35
N GLY A 163 -10.65 15.28 8.28
CA GLY A 163 -11.17 16.33 7.39
C GLY A 163 -10.26 16.65 6.21
N HIS A 164 -9.21 15.86 5.96
CA HIS A 164 -8.40 16.01 4.76
C HIS A 164 -9.13 15.43 3.54
N ARG A 165 -9.02 16.15 2.43
CA ARG A 165 -9.67 15.82 1.16
C ARG A 165 -8.68 15.18 0.20
N ASP A 166 -9.16 14.32 -0.69
CA ASP A 166 -8.37 13.73 -1.78
C ASP A 166 -7.06 13.06 -1.30
N VAL A 167 -7.13 12.43 -0.12
CA VAL A 167 -6.03 11.65 0.46
C VAL A 167 -5.95 10.26 -0.16
N ARG A 168 -4.93 9.49 0.24
CA ARG A 168 -4.68 8.12 -0.18
C ARG A 168 -4.53 7.20 1.02
N VAL A 169 -5.25 6.09 0.98
CA VAL A 169 -5.10 4.98 1.93
C VAL A 169 -4.69 3.75 1.12
N SER A 170 -3.69 3.01 1.60
CA SER A 170 -3.27 1.79 0.91
C SER A 170 -4.35 0.71 1.00
N VAL A 171 -4.56 -0.01 -0.11
CA VAL A 171 -5.62 -1.03 -0.20
C VAL A 171 -5.38 -2.24 0.71
N VAL A 172 -4.18 -2.41 1.29
CA VAL A 172 -3.91 -3.45 2.33
C VAL A 172 -4.85 -3.36 3.53
N TYR A 173 -5.47 -2.20 3.75
CA TYR A 173 -6.40 -1.94 4.85
C TYR A 173 -7.88 -2.16 4.47
N VAL A 174 -8.17 -2.44 3.20
CA VAL A 174 -9.50 -2.75 2.66
C VAL A 174 -9.66 -4.26 2.52
N LYS A 175 -10.85 -4.81 2.82
CA LYS A 175 -11.11 -6.24 2.68
C LYS A 175 -11.29 -6.65 1.22
N GLY A 176 -10.84 -7.86 0.91
CA GLY A 176 -11.13 -8.54 -0.36
C GLY A 176 -10.20 -8.19 -1.52
N GLY A 177 -9.19 -7.35 -1.31
CA GLY A 177 -8.06 -7.22 -2.25
C GLY A 177 -7.08 -8.39 -2.15
N ASP A 178 -6.42 -8.68 -3.26
CA ASP A 178 -5.22 -9.53 -3.33
C ASP A 178 -3.96 -8.67 -3.26
N ASN A 179 -2.83 -9.24 -2.83
CA ASN A 179 -1.55 -8.52 -2.79
C ASN A 179 -1.12 -8.02 -4.17
N ASP A 180 -0.70 -6.76 -4.25
CA ASP A 180 -0.20 -6.09 -5.47
C ASP A 180 -1.23 -5.99 -6.61
N ALA A 181 -2.52 -6.00 -6.26
CA ALA A 181 -3.63 -5.99 -7.21
C ALA A 181 -4.65 -4.87 -6.91
N PRO A 182 -5.32 -4.31 -7.93
CA PRO A 182 -6.39 -3.34 -7.71
C PRO A 182 -7.59 -4.02 -7.02
N LEU A 183 -8.28 -3.28 -6.14
CA LEU A 183 -9.51 -3.72 -5.48
C LEU A 183 -10.62 -3.99 -6.51
N PRO A 184 -11.22 -5.19 -6.53
CA PRO A 184 -12.35 -5.48 -7.40
C PRO A 184 -13.55 -4.56 -7.11
N GLY A 185 -14.06 -3.88 -8.15
CA GLY A 185 -15.23 -3.00 -8.04
C GLY A 185 -14.93 -1.53 -7.73
N LEU A 186 -13.66 -1.16 -7.51
CA LEU A 186 -13.22 0.24 -7.40
C LEU A 186 -12.55 0.65 -8.74
N PRO A 187 -12.98 1.73 -9.43
CA PRO A 187 -12.40 2.12 -10.71
C PRO A 187 -10.99 2.70 -10.55
N GLU A 188 -10.21 2.71 -11.62
CA GLU A 188 -8.92 3.39 -11.63
C GLU A 188 -9.09 4.93 -11.73
N CYS A 189 -8.12 5.65 -11.18
CA CYS A 189 -7.97 7.11 -11.30
C CYS A 189 -7.24 7.49 -12.61
#